data_AF-A0A2P7TPU0-F1
#
_entry.id   AF-A0A2P7TPU0-F1
#
_cell.length_a   1.000
_cell.length_b   1.000
_cell.length_c   1.000
_cell.angle_alpha   90.00
_cell.angle_beta   90.00
_cell.angle_gamma   90.00
#
_symmetry.space_group_name_H-M   'P 1'
#
loop_
_entity.id
_entity.type
_entity.pdbx_description
1 polymer ?
#
loop_
_entity_poly.entity_id
_entity_poly.type
_entity_poly.pdbx_seq_one_letter_code
_entity_poly.pdbx_strand_id
1 'polypeptide(L)'
;MPHYFRFLHIAFTVVCIMALPLPGMAIGAKLLLLTLLYQVAVVMVAFVKKQQLWQQLCWFYIPFGWFNIFPDWFLSSQLKVLFYPNEGVFKIGTISGYMPFLWFMPMFIITCIAIETEKKYKQPVPLLVMLIAGMAVFGLSEHCFKLLGSWHAQEVKVLLGNAAVYVLLAEALLLAVAYVLFKAVQQLPVWVKILAAFCLMLFYMGSLVFFYFVIEYLPAT
;
A
#
# COMPACT_ATOMS: atom_id res chain seq x y z
N MET A 1 11.55 10.74 15.14
CA MET A 1 10.83 11.25 13.95
C MET A 1 10.95 12.75 13.77
N PRO A 2 11.31 13.21 12.56
CA PRO A 2 11.42 14.63 12.24
C PRO A 2 10.07 15.38 12.33
N HIS A 3 10.09 16.69 12.63
CA HIS A 3 8.87 17.50 12.72
C HIS A 3 8.08 17.56 11.40
N TYR A 4 8.76 17.62 10.26
CA TYR A 4 8.12 17.65 8.94
C TYR A 4 7.40 16.34 8.58
N PHE A 5 7.79 15.18 9.16
CA PHE A 5 7.05 13.93 8.99
C PHE A 5 5.63 14.08 9.53
N ARG A 6 5.52 14.48 10.80
CA ARG A 6 4.23 14.68 11.47
C ARG A 6 3.41 15.75 10.77
N PHE A 7 4.03 16.88 10.45
CA PHE A 7 3.34 17.98 9.78
C PHE A 7 2.76 17.55 8.44
N LEU A 8 3.55 16.90 7.56
CA LEU A 8 3.09 16.49 6.24
C LEU A 8 1.92 15.51 6.33
N HIS A 9 2.03 14.47 7.16
CA HIS A 9 0.99 13.45 7.25
C HIS A 9 -0.28 13.98 7.93
N ILE A 10 -0.17 14.80 8.98
CA ILE A 10 -1.34 15.43 9.61
C ILE A 10 -2.02 16.40 8.65
N ALA A 11 -1.25 17.27 7.97
CA ALA A 11 -1.80 18.19 6.99
C ALA A 11 -2.50 17.44 5.85
N PHE A 12 -1.90 16.36 5.34
CA PHE A 12 -2.52 15.54 4.32
C PHE A 12 -3.81 14.87 4.80
N THR A 13 -3.83 14.32 6.02
CA THR A 13 -5.05 13.76 6.62
C THR A 13 -6.17 14.80 6.69
N VAL A 14 -5.87 16.03 7.12
CA VAL A 14 -6.84 17.13 7.15
C VAL A 14 -7.35 17.45 5.74
N VAL A 15 -6.46 17.51 4.74
CA VAL A 15 -6.86 17.71 3.34
C VAL A 15 -7.78 16.59 2.86
N CYS A 16 -7.50 15.33 3.16
CA CYS A 16 -8.36 14.20 2.80
C CYS A 16 -9.75 14.29 3.45
N ILE A 17 -9.80 14.59 4.76
CA ILE A 17 -11.07 14.74 5.51
C ILE A 17 -11.93 15.86 4.91
N MET A 18 -11.31 16.95 4.45
CA MET A 18 -12.04 18.05 3.82
C MET A 18 -12.42 17.74 2.36
N ALA A 19 -11.53 17.12 1.58
CA ALA A 19 -11.71 16.98 0.14
C ALA A 19 -12.62 15.81 -0.27
N LEU A 20 -12.54 14.68 0.44
CA LEU A 20 -13.31 13.48 0.07
C LEU A 20 -14.84 13.69 0.14
N PRO A 21 -15.40 14.35 1.17
CA PRO A 21 -16.85 14.56 1.28
C PRO A 21 -17.42 15.59 0.29
N LEU A 22 -16.60 16.48 -0.28
CA LEU A 22 -17.08 17.58 -1.13
C LEU A 22 -17.75 17.05 -2.42
N PRO A 23 -18.99 17.43 -2.75
CA PRO A 23 -19.61 17.02 -4.01
C PRO A 23 -18.92 17.67 -5.22
N GLY A 24 -19.17 17.14 -6.42
CA GLY A 24 -18.80 17.79 -7.70
C GLY A 24 -17.67 17.11 -8.50
N MET A 25 -16.85 16.26 -7.88
CA MET A 25 -15.84 15.46 -8.57
C MET A 25 -16.06 13.96 -8.29
N ALA A 26 -15.88 13.12 -9.31
CA ALA A 26 -15.95 11.67 -9.18
C ALA A 26 -14.89 11.16 -8.18
N ILE A 27 -15.22 10.11 -7.41
CA ILE A 27 -14.37 9.64 -6.32
C ILE A 27 -12.98 9.20 -6.81
N GLY A 28 -12.89 8.54 -7.96
CA GLY A 28 -11.62 8.08 -8.53
C GLY A 28 -10.70 9.25 -8.89
N ALA A 29 -11.26 10.36 -9.40
CA ALA A 29 -10.49 11.56 -9.70
C ALA A 29 -9.98 12.26 -8.42
N LYS A 30 -10.79 12.31 -7.36
CA LYS A 30 -10.35 12.82 -6.05
C LYS A 30 -9.21 11.98 -5.48
N LEU A 31 -9.36 10.66 -5.51
CA LEU A 31 -8.34 9.72 -5.04
C LEU A 31 -7.06 9.87 -5.85
N LEU A 32 -7.13 9.98 -7.17
CA LEU A 32 -5.97 10.24 -8.01
C LEU A 32 -5.26 11.54 -7.63
N LEU A 33 -6.01 12.65 -7.50
CA LEU A 33 -5.43 13.94 -7.14
C LEU A 33 -4.76 13.91 -5.77
N LEU A 34 -5.46 13.37 -4.76
CA LEU A 34 -4.94 13.27 -3.39
C LEU A 34 -3.71 12.36 -3.33
N THR A 35 -3.74 11.22 -4.02
CA THR A 35 -2.65 10.26 -3.97
C THR A 35 -1.40 10.76 -4.68
N LEU A 36 -1.57 11.42 -5.82
CA LEU A 36 -0.50 12.08 -6.53
C LEU A 36 0.07 13.26 -5.71
N LEU A 37 -0.80 14.10 -5.14
CA LEU A 37 -0.40 15.22 -4.28
C LEU A 37 0.47 14.73 -3.11
N TYR A 38 0.06 13.65 -2.44
CA TYR A 38 0.83 13.05 -1.37
C TYR A 38 2.21 12.58 -1.84
N GLN A 39 2.27 11.81 -2.92
CA GLN A 39 3.54 11.27 -3.42
C GLN A 39 4.49 12.42 -3.81
N VAL A 40 3.98 13.43 -4.51
CA VAL A 40 4.75 14.62 -4.88
C VAL A 40 5.22 15.37 -3.64
N ALA A 41 4.38 15.56 -2.62
CA ALA A 41 4.77 16.21 -1.37
C ALA A 41 5.90 15.45 -0.64
N VAL A 42 5.80 14.12 -0.55
CA VAL A 42 6.83 13.27 0.07
C VAL A 42 8.13 13.34 -0.70
N VAL A 43 8.09 13.23 -2.04
CA VAL A 43 9.27 13.35 -2.91
C VAL A 43 9.91 14.73 -2.74
N MET A 44 9.13 15.81 -2.83
CA MET A 44 9.64 17.17 -2.65
C MET A 44 10.34 17.32 -1.30
N VAL A 45 9.72 16.89 -0.20
CA VAL A 45 10.37 16.95 1.12
C VAL A 45 11.64 16.10 1.17
N ALA A 46 11.61 14.88 0.62
CA ALA A 46 12.76 13.99 0.59
C ALA A 46 13.99 14.64 -0.09
N PHE A 47 13.78 15.26 -1.25
CA PHE A 47 14.87 15.85 -2.04
C PHE A 47 15.25 17.26 -1.57
N VAL A 48 14.28 18.14 -1.29
CA VAL A 48 14.55 19.52 -0.83
C VAL A 48 15.21 19.53 0.56
N LYS A 49 14.75 18.69 1.49
CA LYS A 49 15.34 18.59 2.84
C LYS A 49 16.52 17.63 2.90
N LYS A 50 16.98 17.09 1.76
CA LYS A 50 18.09 16.14 1.62
C LYS A 50 18.01 14.96 2.60
N GLN A 51 16.79 14.44 2.81
CA GLN A 51 16.53 13.38 3.78
C GLN A 51 16.84 12.02 3.16
N GLN A 52 18.05 11.52 3.45
CA GLN A 52 18.59 10.30 2.84
C GLN A 52 17.63 9.11 2.94
N LEU A 53 17.09 8.85 4.13
CA LEU A 53 16.15 7.74 4.33
C LEU A 53 14.91 7.86 3.43
N TRP A 54 14.32 9.05 3.34
CA TRP A 54 13.13 9.28 2.53
C TRP A 54 13.43 9.13 1.04
N GLN A 55 14.60 9.60 0.59
CA GLN A 55 15.04 9.40 -0.78
C GLN A 55 15.19 7.91 -1.11
N GLN A 56 15.82 7.14 -0.22
CA GLN A 56 15.97 5.69 -0.42
C GLN A 56 14.62 4.99 -0.46
N LEU A 57 13.68 5.36 0.41
CA LEU A 57 12.31 4.85 0.40
C LEU A 57 11.57 5.22 -0.87
N CYS A 58 11.73 6.45 -1.39
CA CYS A 58 11.14 6.85 -2.68
C CYS A 58 11.67 5.98 -3.82
N TRP A 59 12.98 5.77 -3.88
CA TRP A 59 13.61 4.92 -4.91
C TRP A 59 13.19 3.46 -4.86
N PHE A 60 12.72 2.97 -3.71
CA PHE A 60 12.25 1.60 -3.55
C PHE A 60 10.72 1.48 -3.75
N TYR A 61 9.94 2.32 -3.08
CA TYR A 61 8.48 2.18 -3.02
C TYR A 61 7.72 2.84 -4.16
N ILE A 62 8.29 3.83 -4.87
CA ILE A 62 7.64 4.36 -6.08
C ILE A 62 7.57 3.26 -7.15
N PRO A 63 8.68 2.58 -7.52
CA PRO A 63 8.62 1.43 -8.43
C PRO A 63 7.70 0.32 -7.91
N PHE A 64 7.77 -0.01 -6.62
CA PHE A 64 6.89 -1.01 -6.01
C PHE A 64 5.41 -0.68 -6.22
N GLY A 65 5.00 0.57 -5.96
CA GLY A 65 3.62 1.01 -6.17
C GLY A 65 3.15 0.75 -7.61
N TRP A 66 3.98 1.06 -8.60
CA TRP A 66 3.69 0.75 -10.01
C TRP A 66 3.64 -0.74 -10.30
N PHE A 67 4.51 -1.54 -9.70
CA PHE A 67 4.47 -3.00 -9.88
C PHE A 67 3.23 -3.63 -9.23
N ASN A 68 2.65 -3.04 -8.17
CA ASN A 68 1.44 -3.59 -7.54
C ASN A 68 0.19 -3.52 -8.42
N ILE A 69 0.25 -2.90 -9.60
CA ILE A 69 -0.81 -3.07 -10.60
C ILE A 69 -0.99 -4.56 -10.94
N PHE A 70 0.09 -5.34 -11.02
CA PHE A 70 0.01 -6.74 -11.45
C PHE A 70 -0.73 -7.64 -10.44
N PRO A 71 -0.39 -7.65 -9.13
CA PRO A 71 -1.17 -8.35 -8.10
C PRO A 71 -2.65 -7.97 -8.13
N ASP A 72 -2.98 -6.68 -8.10
CA ASP A 72 -4.37 -6.22 -8.06
C ASP A 72 -5.12 -6.64 -9.34
N TRP A 73 -4.48 -6.50 -10.51
CA TRP A 73 -5.06 -6.92 -11.79
C TRP A 73 -5.25 -8.44 -11.82
N PHE A 74 -4.34 -9.22 -11.26
CA PHE A 74 -4.50 -10.66 -11.14
C PHE A 74 -5.71 -11.02 -10.26
N LEU A 75 -5.84 -10.41 -9.08
CA LEU A 75 -6.99 -10.63 -8.18
C LEU A 75 -8.33 -10.30 -8.85
N SER A 76 -8.38 -9.21 -9.61
CA SER A 76 -9.62 -8.73 -10.22
C SER A 76 -9.97 -9.42 -11.54
N SER A 77 -8.99 -9.77 -12.37
CA SER A 77 -9.24 -10.38 -13.69
C SER A 77 -9.20 -11.90 -13.70
N GLN A 78 -8.25 -12.51 -12.97
CA GLN A 78 -8.02 -13.95 -13.00
C GLN A 78 -8.82 -14.65 -11.90
N LEU A 79 -8.68 -14.18 -10.65
CA LEU A 79 -9.41 -14.76 -9.53
C LEU A 79 -10.84 -14.19 -9.41
N LYS A 80 -11.11 -13.02 -10.00
CA LYS A 80 -12.40 -12.32 -9.94
C LYS A 80 -12.90 -12.05 -8.52
N VAL A 81 -11.98 -11.94 -7.57
CA VAL A 81 -12.27 -11.74 -6.13
C VAL A 81 -12.21 -10.28 -5.70
N LEU A 82 -11.72 -9.40 -6.58
CA LEU A 82 -11.54 -7.98 -6.31
C LEU A 82 -12.24 -7.17 -7.41
N PHE A 83 -13.10 -6.25 -7.01
CA PHE A 83 -13.89 -5.45 -7.95
C PHE A 83 -13.59 -3.96 -7.82
N TYR A 84 -13.38 -3.33 -8.98
CA TYR A 84 -13.19 -1.90 -9.11
C TYR A 84 -14.32 -1.29 -9.96
N PRO A 85 -15.33 -0.63 -9.35
CA PRO A 85 -16.37 0.08 -10.09
C PRO A 85 -15.83 1.17 -11.03
N ASN A 86 -16.70 1.71 -11.88
CA ASN A 86 -16.38 2.90 -12.66
C ASN A 86 -16.45 4.15 -11.77
N GLU A 87 -15.29 4.61 -11.31
CA GLU A 87 -15.15 5.72 -10.38
C GLU A 87 -14.87 7.07 -11.08
N GLY A 88 -15.04 7.14 -12.40
CA GLY A 88 -14.76 8.35 -13.18
C GLY A 88 -13.27 8.67 -13.34
N VAL A 89 -12.41 7.65 -13.31
CA VAL A 89 -10.96 7.75 -13.56
C VAL A 89 -10.54 6.67 -14.56
N PHE A 90 -9.44 6.91 -15.27
CA PHE A 90 -8.88 5.93 -16.20
C PHE A 90 -8.52 4.63 -15.47
N LYS A 91 -8.58 3.51 -16.21
CA LYS A 91 -8.20 2.19 -15.74
C LYS A 91 -6.90 1.73 -16.39
N ILE A 92 -6.12 0.92 -15.67
CA ILE A 92 -4.99 0.15 -16.18
C ILE A 92 -5.42 -1.32 -16.08
N GLY A 93 -5.84 -1.91 -17.19
CA GLY A 93 -6.57 -3.18 -17.15
C GLY A 93 -7.90 -2.99 -16.41
N THR A 94 -8.11 -3.76 -15.34
CA THR A 94 -9.26 -3.64 -14.42
C THR A 94 -9.04 -2.64 -13.28
N ILE A 95 -7.81 -2.14 -13.10
CA ILE A 95 -7.38 -1.41 -11.90
C ILE A 95 -7.52 0.09 -12.08
N SER A 96 -7.93 0.78 -11.02
CA SER A 96 -8.04 2.24 -11.04
C SER A 96 -6.68 2.92 -11.09
N GLY A 97 -6.56 3.95 -11.93
CA GLY A 97 -5.30 4.63 -12.20
C GLY A 97 -4.61 5.28 -11.00
N TYR A 98 -5.31 5.45 -9.86
CA TYR A 98 -4.73 5.97 -8.62
C TYR A 98 -4.01 4.89 -7.78
N MET A 99 -4.24 3.58 -8.03
CA MET A 99 -3.72 2.51 -7.18
C MET A 99 -2.19 2.51 -7.02
N PRO A 100 -1.37 2.78 -8.06
CA PRO A 100 0.08 2.84 -7.89
C PRO A 100 0.55 3.85 -6.85
N PHE A 101 -0.12 5.01 -6.81
CA PHE A 101 0.17 6.10 -5.88
C PHE A 101 -0.37 5.81 -4.49
N LEU A 102 -1.50 5.09 -4.42
CA LEU A 102 -2.09 4.67 -3.16
C LEU A 102 -1.19 3.67 -2.44
N TRP A 103 -0.68 2.64 -3.13
CA TRP A 103 0.25 1.64 -2.56
C TRP A 103 1.52 2.26 -1.98
N PHE A 104 2.00 3.37 -2.53
CA PHE A 104 3.18 4.05 -2.01
C PHE A 104 3.00 4.54 -0.56
N MET A 105 1.82 5.06 -0.19
CA MET A 105 1.63 5.71 1.12
C MET A 105 1.77 4.78 2.33
N PRO A 106 1.02 3.66 2.43
CA PRO A 106 1.12 2.79 3.59
C PRO A 106 2.53 2.19 3.68
N MET A 107 3.10 1.79 2.55
CA MET A 107 4.46 1.23 2.51
C MET A 107 5.50 2.23 3.01
N PHE A 108 5.41 3.49 2.57
CA PHE A 108 6.31 4.56 3.00
C PHE A 108 6.17 4.85 4.50
N ILE A 109 4.94 5.10 4.98
CA ILE A 109 4.67 5.49 6.36
C ILE A 109 5.06 4.38 7.33
N ILE A 110 4.58 3.15 7.10
CA ILE A 110 4.78 2.04 8.03
C ILE A 110 6.27 1.68 8.08
N THR A 111 6.97 1.65 6.94
CA THR A 111 8.43 1.39 6.92
C THR A 111 9.20 2.50 7.63
N CYS A 112 8.83 3.77 7.46
CA CYS A 112 9.42 4.88 8.22
C CYS A 112 9.25 4.67 9.73
N ILE A 113 8.03 4.32 10.17
CA ILE A 113 7.73 4.06 11.58
C ILE A 113 8.56 2.89 12.12
N ALA A 114 8.69 1.80 11.36
CA ALA A 114 9.46 0.64 11.77
C ALA A 114 10.95 0.95 11.90
N ILE A 115 11.54 1.68 10.95
CA ILE A 115 12.95 2.09 11.01
C ILE A 115 13.22 3.01 12.19
N GLU A 116 12.31 3.96 12.46
CA GLU A 116 12.43 4.84 13.63
C GLU A 116 12.24 4.08 14.95
N THR A 117 11.34 3.11 14.97
CA THR A 117 11.15 2.18 16.11
C THR A 117 12.42 1.38 16.37
N GLU A 118 13.08 0.89 15.31
CA GLU A 118 14.30 0.09 15.42
C GLU A 118 15.46 0.83 16.10
N LYS A 119 15.55 2.16 15.90
CA LYS A 119 16.55 2.99 16.57
C LYS A 119 16.40 2.99 18.10
N LYS A 120 15.19 2.75 18.60
CA LYS A 120 14.87 2.75 20.04
C LYS A 120 14.74 1.33 20.59
N TYR A 121 14.22 0.40 19.81
CA TYR A 121 13.91 -0.97 20.21
C TYR A 121 14.50 -1.95 19.20
N LYS A 122 15.23 -2.95 19.69
CA LYS A 122 15.79 -4.02 18.82
C LYS A 122 14.67 -4.96 18.33
N GLN A 123 15.05 -5.87 17.43
CA GLN A 123 14.17 -6.98 17.02
C GLN A 123 13.67 -7.76 18.26
N PRO A 124 12.41 -8.24 18.26
CA PRO A 124 11.44 -8.30 17.15
C PRO A 124 10.47 -7.10 17.05
N VAL A 125 10.66 -6.04 17.84
CA VAL A 125 9.66 -4.96 18.00
C VAL A 125 9.31 -4.24 16.67
N PRO A 126 10.26 -3.87 15.80
CA PRO A 126 9.92 -3.22 14.52
C PRO A 126 9.04 -4.09 13.61
N LEU A 127 9.25 -5.41 13.62
CA LEU A 127 8.42 -6.35 12.84
C LEU A 127 7.00 -6.43 13.40
N LEU A 128 6.84 -6.48 14.71
CA LEU A 128 5.52 -6.43 15.35
C LEU A 128 4.79 -5.12 15.01
N VAL A 129 5.50 -3.99 15.01
CA VAL A 129 4.92 -2.71 14.60
C VAL A 129 4.48 -2.74 13.14
N MET A 130 5.29 -3.28 12.22
CA MET A 130 4.90 -3.46 10.81
C MET A 130 3.62 -4.29 10.69
N LEU A 131 3.54 -5.42 11.38
CA LEU A 131 2.40 -6.33 11.32
C LEU A 131 1.13 -5.66 11.87
N ILE A 132 1.18 -5.07 13.06
CA ILE A 132 0.01 -4.46 13.71
C ILE A 132 -0.46 -3.22 12.95
N ALA A 133 0.45 -2.30 12.62
CA ALA A 133 0.11 -1.09 11.88
C ALA A 133 -0.38 -1.44 10.46
N GLY A 134 0.22 -2.45 9.84
CA GLY A 134 -0.19 -3.00 8.56
C GLY A 134 -1.61 -3.51 8.54
N MET A 135 -1.91 -4.48 9.40
CA MET A 135 -3.25 -5.05 9.53
C MET A 135 -4.29 -3.96 9.83
N ALA A 136 -3.95 -2.99 10.68
CA ALA A 136 -4.84 -1.87 10.96
C ALA A 136 -5.07 -1.00 9.71
N VAL A 137 -4.01 -0.57 9.02
CA VAL A 137 -4.13 0.31 7.85
C VAL A 137 -4.86 -0.39 6.71
N PHE A 138 -4.47 -1.61 6.35
CA PHE A 138 -5.10 -2.33 5.25
C PHE A 138 -6.51 -2.80 5.60
N GLY A 139 -6.74 -3.35 6.79
CA GLY A 139 -8.08 -3.74 7.24
C GLY A 139 -9.07 -2.57 7.32
N LEU A 140 -8.63 -1.40 7.80
CA LEU A 140 -9.45 -0.19 7.77
C LEU A 140 -9.66 0.33 6.35
N SER A 141 -8.66 0.21 5.48
CA SER A 141 -8.78 0.64 4.09
C SER A 141 -9.88 -0.13 3.37
N GLU A 142 -9.94 -1.45 3.49
CA GLU A 142 -10.99 -2.29 2.90
C GLU A 142 -12.40 -1.84 3.32
N HIS A 143 -12.55 -1.44 4.58
CA HIS A 143 -13.83 -0.91 5.06
C HIS A 143 -14.14 0.47 4.46
N CYS A 144 -13.20 1.41 4.53
CA CYS A 144 -13.39 2.78 4.07
C CYS A 144 -13.61 2.88 2.56
N PHE A 145 -12.84 2.13 1.76
CA PHE A 145 -12.91 2.24 0.31
C PHE A 145 -14.13 1.56 -0.29
N LYS A 146 -14.70 0.55 0.38
CA LYS A 146 -16.04 0.05 0.04
C LYS A 146 -17.10 1.14 0.26
N LEU A 147 -17.03 1.89 1.36
CA LEU A 147 -17.96 3.00 1.63
C LEU A 147 -17.81 4.15 0.64
N LEU A 148 -16.59 4.41 0.17
CA LEU A 148 -16.32 5.39 -0.88
C LEU A 148 -16.73 4.90 -2.28
N GLY A 149 -17.17 3.64 -2.42
CA GLY A 149 -17.54 3.05 -3.70
C GLY A 149 -16.34 2.88 -4.63
N SER A 150 -15.17 2.56 -4.07
CA SER A 150 -13.89 2.61 -4.78
C SER A 150 -13.37 1.24 -5.21
N TRP A 151 -13.16 0.34 -4.25
CA TRP A 151 -12.98 -1.09 -4.50
C TRP A 151 -13.61 -1.89 -3.37
N HIS A 152 -13.86 -3.17 -3.64
CA HIS A 152 -14.27 -4.12 -2.61
C HIS A 152 -14.01 -5.56 -3.04
N ALA A 153 -13.86 -6.44 -2.05
CA ALA A 153 -13.87 -7.88 -2.26
C ALA A 153 -15.26 -8.35 -2.74
N GLN A 154 -15.28 -9.32 -3.66
CA GLN A 154 -16.47 -10.00 -4.16
C GLN A 154 -16.19 -11.50 -4.26
N GLU A 155 -17.21 -12.36 -4.17
CA GLU A 155 -17.03 -13.81 -4.31
C GLU A 155 -15.97 -14.40 -3.34
N VAL A 156 -15.84 -13.81 -2.15
CA VAL A 156 -14.95 -14.25 -1.05
C VAL A 156 -15.80 -14.76 0.12
N LYS A 157 -15.47 -15.93 0.67
CA LYS A 157 -16.23 -16.58 1.74
C LYS A 157 -15.76 -16.16 3.13
N VAL A 158 -14.45 -16.01 3.32
CA VAL A 158 -13.86 -15.73 4.64
C VAL A 158 -13.50 -14.24 4.74
N LEU A 159 -14.44 -13.47 5.27
CA LEU A 159 -14.31 -12.02 5.48
C LEU A 159 -14.16 -11.68 6.96
N LEU A 160 -13.26 -10.74 7.26
CA LEU A 160 -13.22 -10.01 8.52
C LEU A 160 -13.79 -8.60 8.29
N GLY A 161 -15.08 -8.43 8.56
CA GLY A 161 -15.81 -7.21 8.17
C GLY A 161 -15.95 -7.13 6.63
N ASN A 162 -15.23 -6.19 6.01
CA ASN A 162 -15.18 -6.06 4.55
C ASN A 162 -13.87 -6.58 3.95
N ALA A 163 -12.88 -6.93 4.78
CA ALA A 163 -11.56 -7.34 4.33
C ALA A 163 -11.50 -8.85 4.14
N ALA A 164 -10.97 -9.30 3.00
CA ALA A 164 -10.69 -10.71 2.75
C ALA A 164 -9.53 -11.19 3.63
N VAL A 165 -9.74 -12.27 4.39
CA VAL A 165 -8.72 -12.75 5.36
C VAL A 165 -7.42 -13.15 4.66
N TYR A 166 -7.51 -13.78 3.48
CA TYR A 166 -6.32 -14.17 2.71
C TYR A 166 -5.49 -12.95 2.26
N VAL A 167 -6.14 -11.82 1.96
CA VAL A 167 -5.47 -10.56 1.58
C VAL A 167 -4.73 -9.98 2.78
N LEU A 168 -5.39 -9.90 3.95
CA LEU A 168 -4.78 -9.38 5.17
C LEU A 168 -3.51 -10.16 5.58
N LEU A 169 -3.54 -11.49 5.42
CA LEU A 169 -2.35 -12.32 5.68
C LEU A 169 -1.23 -12.05 4.67
N ALA A 170 -1.57 -11.95 3.39
CA ALA A 170 -0.60 -11.63 2.34
C ALA A 170 0.03 -10.24 2.55
N GLU A 171 -0.77 -9.24 2.94
CA GLU A 171 -0.31 -7.87 3.20
C GLU A 171 0.55 -7.76 4.46
N ALA A 172 0.18 -8.48 5.52
CA ALA A 172 1.00 -8.56 6.73
C ALA A 172 2.39 -9.14 6.42
N LEU A 173 2.44 -10.21 5.63
CA LEU A 173 3.69 -10.82 5.19
C LEU A 173 4.48 -9.90 4.25
N LEU A 174 3.79 -9.24 3.30
CA LEU A 174 4.37 -8.23 2.41
C LEU A 174 5.10 -7.16 3.21
N LEU A 175 4.46 -6.59 4.25
CA LEU A 175 5.08 -5.53 5.05
C LEU A 175 6.34 -6.00 5.76
N ALA A 176 6.29 -7.16 6.41
CA ALA A 176 7.45 -7.73 7.10
C ALA A 176 8.63 -7.93 6.14
N VAL A 177 8.37 -8.53 4.97
CA VAL A 177 9.39 -8.79 3.95
C VAL A 177 9.87 -7.49 3.31
N ALA A 178 8.99 -6.53 3.04
CA ALA A 178 9.34 -5.23 2.47
C ALA A 178 10.33 -4.47 3.36
N TYR A 179 10.10 -4.47 4.68
CA TYR A 179 11.02 -3.85 5.64
C TYR A 179 12.40 -4.52 5.63
N VAL A 180 12.46 -5.85 5.68
CA VAL A 180 13.73 -6.61 5.65
C VAL A 180 14.46 -6.37 4.34
N LEU A 181 13.75 -6.47 3.21
CA LEU A 181 14.31 -6.31 1.89
C LEU A 181 14.81 -4.88 1.66
N PHE A 182 14.03 -3.87 2.05
CA PHE A 182 14.42 -2.47 1.98
C PHE A 182 15.74 -2.25 2.73
N LYS A 183 15.87 -2.77 3.96
CA LYS A 183 17.12 -2.67 4.73
C LYS A 183 18.31 -3.32 4.04
N ALA A 184 18.10 -4.45 3.38
CA ALA A 184 19.15 -5.13 2.63
C ALA A 184 19.64 -4.31 1.42
N VAL A 185 18.75 -3.54 0.78
CA VAL A 185 19.06 -2.81 -0.45
C VAL A 185 19.21 -1.28 -0.29
N GLN A 186 18.98 -0.73 0.91
CA GLN A 186 18.91 0.72 1.10
C GLN A 186 20.20 1.46 0.70
N GLN A 187 21.37 0.83 0.85
CA GLN A 187 22.67 1.41 0.47
C GLN A 187 23.15 1.01 -0.94
N LEU A 188 22.36 0.20 -1.65
CA LEU A 188 22.68 -0.25 -3.00
C LEU A 188 22.21 0.75 -4.08
N PRO A 189 22.76 0.71 -5.31
CA PRO A 189 22.34 1.62 -6.37
C PRO A 189 20.85 1.47 -6.72
N VAL A 190 20.26 2.52 -7.30
CA VAL A 190 18.81 2.63 -7.56
C VAL A 190 18.27 1.45 -8.38
N TRP A 191 19.01 0.95 -9.37
CA TRP A 191 18.55 -0.18 -10.18
C TRP A 191 18.36 -1.47 -9.36
N VAL A 192 19.18 -1.71 -8.32
CA VAL A 192 19.01 -2.85 -7.41
C VAL A 192 17.74 -2.68 -6.58
N LYS A 193 17.43 -1.44 -6.17
CA LYS A 193 16.19 -1.15 -5.45
C LYS A 193 14.95 -1.41 -6.31
N ILE A 194 15.00 -1.01 -7.58
CA ILE A 194 13.92 -1.28 -8.55
C ILE A 194 13.75 -2.80 -8.73
N LEU A 195 14.84 -3.54 -8.92
CA LEU A 195 14.77 -5.00 -9.05
C LEU A 195 14.22 -5.65 -7.77
N ALA A 196 14.66 -5.21 -6.61
CA ALA A 196 14.15 -5.70 -5.33
C ALA A 196 12.67 -5.38 -5.14
N ALA A 197 12.21 -4.19 -5.54
CA ALA A 197 10.78 -3.84 -5.54
C ALA A 197 9.97 -4.74 -6.47
N PHE A 198 10.51 -5.12 -7.63
CA PHE A 198 9.89 -6.09 -8.53
C PHE A 198 9.80 -7.49 -7.89
N CYS A 199 10.89 -7.96 -7.27
CA CYS A 199 10.88 -9.23 -6.53
C CYS A 199 9.88 -9.23 -5.37
N LEU A 200 9.74 -8.10 -4.67
CA LEU A 200 8.75 -7.94 -3.60
C LEU A 200 7.33 -8.06 -4.12
N MET A 201 7.05 -7.51 -5.30
CA MET A 201 5.74 -7.67 -5.96
C MET A 201 5.47 -9.13 -6.31
N LEU A 202 6.44 -9.84 -6.88
CA LEU A 202 6.27 -11.28 -7.18
C LEU A 202 6.01 -12.10 -5.92
N PHE A 203 6.74 -11.80 -4.85
CA PHE A 203 6.53 -12.43 -3.55
C PHE A 203 5.11 -12.15 -3.00
N TYR A 204 4.64 -10.91 -3.10
CA TYR A 204 3.29 -10.54 -2.67
C TYR A 204 2.21 -11.25 -3.49
N MET A 205 2.34 -11.26 -4.83
CA MET A 205 1.42 -11.98 -5.72
C MET A 205 1.39 -13.48 -5.40
N GLY A 206 2.56 -14.10 -5.19
CA GLY A 206 2.65 -15.50 -4.79
C GLY A 206 1.98 -15.76 -3.43
N SER A 207 2.14 -14.83 -2.48
CA SER A 207 1.51 -14.92 -1.16
C SER A 207 -0.02 -14.82 -1.26
N LEU A 208 -0.53 -13.90 -2.08
CA LEU A 208 -1.97 -13.75 -2.35
C LEU A 208 -2.55 -15.04 -2.92
N VAL A 209 -1.91 -15.62 -3.94
CA VAL A 209 -2.35 -16.87 -4.57
C VAL A 209 -2.33 -18.03 -3.58
N PHE A 210 -1.25 -18.16 -2.81
CA PHE A 210 -1.11 -19.23 -1.82
C PHE A 210 -2.19 -19.13 -0.74
N PHE A 211 -2.38 -17.96 -0.13
CA PHE A 211 -3.39 -17.81 0.92
C PHE A 211 -4.82 -17.91 0.38
N TYR A 212 -5.09 -17.43 -0.85
CA TYR A 212 -6.37 -17.66 -1.51
C TYR A 212 -6.64 -19.16 -1.67
N PHE A 213 -5.66 -19.92 -2.16
CA PHE A 213 -5.80 -21.37 -2.31
C PHE A 213 -6.10 -22.06 -0.97
N VAL A 214 -5.37 -21.70 0.09
CA VAL A 214 -5.52 -22.34 1.41
C VAL A 214 -6.84 -21.96 2.10
N ILE A 215 -7.29 -20.72 1.98
CA ILE A 215 -8.42 -20.19 2.76
C ILE A 215 -9.74 -20.25 2.01
N GLU A 216 -9.73 -19.94 0.71
CA GLU A 216 -10.97 -19.83 -0.07
C GLU A 216 -11.23 -21.09 -0.91
N TYR A 217 -10.18 -21.69 -1.48
CA TYR A 217 -10.33 -22.80 -2.43
C TYR A 217 -10.36 -24.17 -1.75
N LEU A 218 -9.35 -24.53 -0.95
CA LEU A 218 -9.26 -25.84 -0.29
C LEU A 218 -10.47 -26.19 0.60
N PRO A 219 -11.05 -25.27 1.38
CA PRO A 219 -12.26 -25.57 2.16
C PRO A 219 -13.54 -25.65 1.33
N ALA A 220 -13.50 -25.23 0.06
CA ALA A 220 -14.64 -25.20 -0.84
C ALA A 220 -14.76 -26.46 -1.71
N THR A 221 -13.72 -27.29 -1.77
CA THR A 221 -13.67 -28.59 -2.45
C THR A 221 -14.01 -29.71 -1.48
#